data_AF-A0A7C6U591-F1
#
_entry.id   AF-A0A7C6U591-F1
#
_cell.length_a   1.000
_cell.length_b   1.000
_cell.length_c   1.000
_cell.angle_alpha   90.00
_cell.angle_beta   90.00
_cell.angle_gamma   90.00
#
_symmetry.space_group_name_H-M   'P 1'
#
loop_
_entity.id
_entity.type
_entity.pdbx_description
1 polymer ?
#
loop_
_entity_poly.entity_id
_entity_poly.type
_entity_poly.pdbx_seq_one_letter_code
_entity_poly.pdbx_strand_id
1 'polypeptide(L)'
;MKLKALKKYFNPKYFLKFKSMNIIISICIFVIFSFLLGMPIGQKKVNSVREIYEKYNYDVLEEIPDTEEINEKLSEFLAMECRVSDGIEFTCGKIEEKYALYETQIEFEVKGITKRITLVVDLFDIPDVYLEKPDAKINYNPKEKFVLSETGPFKLEENVENYLIVFWSDALYFQAHPFGTDVLNIEHQNNVLRTETMKIFYQNNIPEFDLSKISPKGPEFGNYLLEQFITGNANTLKLRSYTLSFLVGVFFTLIIVLVIWVFFRKRGILKTVKEYYNIAAIVSMPLFILFFFILWFLPQAISIFIFCFSLLYLLVIYSLNTSEELV
;
A
#
# COMPACT_ATOMS: atom_id res chain seq x y z
N MET A 1 -27.15 32.25 15.94
CA MET A 1 -27.35 30.80 16.23
C MET A 1 -26.82 30.50 17.63
N LYS A 2 -27.66 30.03 18.55
CA LYS A 2 -27.41 30.10 20.00
C LYS A 2 -26.30 29.14 20.47
N LEU A 3 -25.15 29.68 20.89
CA LEU A 3 -24.08 28.99 21.65
C LEU A 3 -24.58 28.21 22.89
N LYS A 4 -25.81 28.48 23.36
CA LYS A 4 -26.44 27.73 24.46
C LYS A 4 -26.66 26.24 24.16
N ALA A 5 -26.84 25.85 22.89
CA ALA A 5 -26.99 24.43 22.53
C ALA A 5 -25.66 23.64 22.65
N LEU A 6 -24.53 24.31 22.37
CA LEU A 6 -23.19 23.71 22.48
C LEU A 6 -22.76 23.54 23.95
N LYS A 7 -23.24 24.39 24.88
CA LYS A 7 -22.92 24.28 26.33
C LYS A 7 -23.22 22.90 26.92
N LYS A 8 -24.20 22.15 26.38
CA LYS A 8 -24.53 20.80 26.84
C LYS A 8 -23.44 19.77 26.48
N TYR A 9 -22.79 19.94 25.32
CA TYR A 9 -21.75 19.04 24.82
C TYR A 9 -20.35 19.37 25.36
N PHE A 10 -20.13 20.64 25.76
CA PHE A 10 -18.87 21.11 26.34
C PHE A 10 -18.94 21.30 27.87
N ASN A 11 -19.80 20.55 28.58
CA ASN A 11 -19.90 20.72 30.02
C ASN A 11 -18.59 20.25 30.71
N PRO A 12 -17.79 21.16 31.30
CA PRO A 12 -16.49 20.81 31.86
C PRO A 12 -16.58 19.77 32.99
N LYS A 13 -17.68 19.77 33.76
CA LYS A 13 -17.94 18.78 34.83
C LYS A 13 -18.08 17.35 34.29
N TYR A 14 -18.54 17.17 33.05
CA TYR A 14 -18.62 15.85 32.43
C TYR A 14 -17.22 15.30 32.15
N PHE A 15 -16.37 16.11 31.52
CA PHE A 15 -15.02 15.71 31.12
C PHE A 15 -14.10 15.45 32.31
N LEU A 16 -14.17 16.27 33.38
CA LEU A 16 -13.31 16.10 34.56
C LEU A 16 -13.43 14.73 35.23
N LYS A 17 -14.57 14.04 35.12
CA LYS A 17 -14.73 12.68 35.66
C LYS A 17 -13.80 11.67 35.01
N PHE A 18 -13.40 11.91 33.78
CA PHE A 18 -12.52 11.02 33.02
C PHE A 18 -11.03 11.31 33.25
N LYS A 19 -10.66 12.37 33.99
CA LYS A 19 -9.24 12.68 34.27
C LYS A 19 -8.53 11.52 34.98
N SER A 20 -9.23 10.80 35.86
CA SER A 20 -8.73 9.67 36.65
C SER A 20 -8.81 8.33 35.93
N MET A 21 -9.35 8.29 34.71
CA MET A 21 -9.47 7.07 33.91
C MET A 21 -8.11 6.36 33.75
N ASN A 22 -8.12 5.04 33.64
CA ASN A 22 -6.90 4.30 33.34
C ASN A 22 -6.40 4.68 31.93
N ILE A 23 -5.12 5.04 31.82
CA ILE A 23 -4.50 5.48 30.56
C ILE A 23 -4.60 4.42 29.45
N ILE A 24 -4.61 3.14 29.84
CA ILE A 24 -4.77 2.00 28.92
C ILE A 24 -6.10 2.11 28.16
N ILE A 25 -7.17 2.56 28.82
CA ILE A 25 -8.47 2.74 28.19
C ILE A 25 -8.38 3.80 27.08
N SER A 26 -7.68 4.91 27.33
CA SER A 26 -7.45 5.95 26.32
C SER A 26 -6.65 5.46 25.13
N ILE A 27 -5.60 4.68 25.37
CA ILE A 27 -4.82 4.05 24.29
C ILE A 27 -5.73 3.15 23.46
N CYS A 28 -6.52 2.28 24.10
CA CYS A 28 -7.46 1.41 23.41
C CYS A 28 -8.48 2.21 22.58
N ILE A 29 -9.01 3.32 23.09
CA ILE A 29 -9.93 4.20 22.34
C ILE A 29 -9.26 4.68 21.05
N PHE A 30 -8.09 5.31 21.14
CA PHE A 30 -7.41 5.83 19.94
C PHE A 30 -7.04 4.72 18.96
N VAL A 31 -6.52 3.59 19.45
CA VAL A 31 -6.14 2.45 18.61
C VAL A 31 -7.36 1.88 17.89
N ILE A 32 -8.43 1.51 18.62
CA ILE A 32 -9.64 0.92 18.04
C ILE A 32 -10.26 1.88 17.01
N PHE A 33 -10.47 3.14 17.37
CA PHE A 33 -11.08 4.10 16.44
C PHE A 33 -10.17 4.41 15.24
N SER A 34 -8.85 4.40 15.38
CA SER A 34 -7.95 4.56 14.24
C SER A 34 -8.08 3.41 13.23
N PHE A 35 -8.22 2.17 13.69
CA PHE A 35 -8.53 1.04 12.83
C PHE A 35 -9.92 1.17 12.19
N LEU A 36 -10.93 1.63 12.94
CA LEU A 36 -12.26 1.87 12.39
C LEU A 36 -12.21 2.91 11.25
N LEU A 37 -11.45 3.99 11.38
CA LEU A 37 -11.28 4.98 10.31
C LEU A 37 -10.53 4.44 9.08
N GLY A 38 -9.65 3.44 9.26
CA GLY A 38 -8.91 2.81 8.17
C GLY A 38 -9.80 2.02 7.20
N MET A 39 -10.91 1.45 7.69
CA MET A 39 -11.84 0.63 6.90
C MET A 39 -12.43 1.37 5.68
N PRO A 40 -13.15 2.50 5.83
CA PRO A 40 -13.77 3.18 4.68
C PRO A 40 -12.75 3.67 3.64
N ILE A 41 -11.58 4.13 4.09
CA ILE A 41 -10.49 4.57 3.21
C ILE A 41 -9.94 3.39 2.41
N GLY A 42 -9.69 2.25 3.08
CA GLY A 42 -9.20 1.03 2.46
C GLY A 42 -10.17 0.51 1.40
N GLN A 43 -11.46 0.38 1.74
CA GLN A 43 -12.45 -0.21 0.84
C GLN A 43 -12.69 0.61 -0.43
N LYS A 44 -12.78 1.95 -0.32
CA LYS A 44 -12.96 2.80 -1.51
C LYS A 44 -11.73 2.77 -2.43
N LYS A 45 -10.52 2.72 -1.87
CA LYS A 45 -9.29 2.60 -2.66
C LYS A 45 -9.18 1.25 -3.35
N VAL A 46 -9.60 0.16 -2.70
CA VAL A 46 -9.66 -1.17 -3.31
C VAL A 46 -10.62 -1.20 -4.50
N ASN A 47 -11.78 -0.55 -4.41
CA ASN A 47 -12.71 -0.50 -5.54
C ASN A 47 -12.12 0.21 -6.77
N SER A 48 -11.31 1.26 -6.58
CA SER A 48 -10.60 1.93 -7.68
C SER A 48 -9.41 1.13 -8.25
N VAL A 49 -8.98 0.05 -7.58
CA VAL A 49 -7.90 -0.80 -8.10
C VAL A 49 -8.33 -1.47 -9.40
N ARG A 50 -9.59 -1.90 -9.50
CA ARG A 50 -10.14 -2.50 -10.73
C ARG A 50 -10.01 -1.56 -11.93
N GLU A 51 -10.29 -0.27 -11.73
CA GLU A 51 -10.18 0.77 -12.77
C GLU A 51 -8.73 1.00 -13.24
N ILE A 52 -7.72 0.69 -12.41
CA ILE A 52 -6.30 0.79 -12.79
C ILE A 52 -5.88 -0.37 -13.70
N TYR A 53 -6.53 -1.53 -13.60
CA TYR A 53 -6.22 -2.70 -14.43
C TYR A 53 -7.08 -2.81 -15.68
N GLU A 54 -8.16 -2.03 -15.79
CA GLU A 54 -8.81 -1.70 -17.08
C GLU A 54 -7.92 -0.82 -18.00
N LYS A 55 -6.65 -0.62 -17.63
CA LYS A 55 -5.67 0.08 -18.44
C LYS A 55 -4.94 -0.89 -19.37
N TYR A 56 -4.82 -0.45 -20.62
CA TYR A 56 -4.07 -1.06 -21.72
C TYR A 56 -2.76 -1.80 -21.35
N ASN A 57 -2.00 -1.26 -20.39
CA ASN A 57 -0.71 -1.82 -19.98
C ASN A 57 -0.81 -3.22 -19.36
N TYR A 58 -1.94 -3.59 -18.76
CA TYR A 58 -2.12 -4.91 -18.13
C TYR A 58 -2.82 -5.92 -19.05
N ASP A 59 -3.46 -5.47 -20.13
CA ASP A 59 -4.13 -6.31 -21.12
C ASP A 59 -3.19 -7.38 -21.68
N VAL A 60 -1.89 -7.10 -21.74
CA VAL A 60 -0.86 -8.06 -22.16
C VAL A 60 -0.90 -9.38 -21.38
N LEU A 61 -1.29 -9.36 -20.10
CA LEU A 61 -1.40 -10.56 -19.28
C LEU A 61 -2.66 -11.37 -19.63
N GLU A 62 -3.76 -10.72 -20.00
CA GLU A 62 -4.98 -11.41 -20.44
C GLU A 62 -4.86 -11.95 -21.87
N GLU A 63 -4.00 -11.33 -22.69
CA GLU A 63 -3.84 -11.61 -24.11
C GLU A 63 -2.87 -12.76 -24.44
N ILE A 64 -2.18 -13.33 -23.43
CA ILE A 64 -1.22 -14.42 -23.67
C ILE A 64 -1.94 -15.62 -24.29
N PRO A 65 -1.62 -16.03 -25.54
CA PRO A 65 -2.39 -17.02 -26.24
C PRO A 65 -2.05 -18.46 -25.82
N ASP A 66 -3.00 -19.38 -26.01
CA ASP A 66 -2.82 -20.82 -25.79
C ASP A 66 -2.16 -21.44 -27.05
N THR A 67 -0.83 -21.32 -27.14
CA THR A 67 -0.03 -21.86 -28.26
C THR A 67 1.03 -22.84 -27.74
N GLU A 68 1.38 -23.83 -28.55
CA GLU A 68 2.35 -24.87 -28.16
C GLU A 68 3.70 -24.27 -27.75
N GLU A 69 4.25 -23.33 -28.54
CA GLU A 69 5.54 -22.68 -28.24
C GLU A 69 5.53 -21.95 -26.88
N ILE A 70 4.48 -21.19 -26.60
CA ILE A 70 4.37 -20.47 -25.32
C ILE A 70 4.17 -21.46 -24.18
N ASN A 71 3.33 -22.47 -24.37
CA ASN A 71 3.02 -23.44 -23.33
C ASN A 71 4.24 -24.30 -22.97
N GLU A 72 5.12 -24.60 -23.93
CA GLU A 72 6.40 -25.28 -23.67
C GLU A 72 7.32 -24.41 -22.80
N LYS A 73 7.51 -23.13 -23.17
CA LYS A 73 8.31 -22.18 -22.38
C LYS A 73 7.73 -21.98 -20.97
N LEU A 74 6.41 -21.88 -20.85
CA LEU A 74 5.74 -21.79 -19.56
C LEU A 74 5.85 -23.10 -18.77
N SER A 75 5.80 -24.25 -19.43
CA SER A 75 5.99 -25.53 -18.75
C SER A 75 7.39 -25.66 -18.18
N GLU A 76 8.43 -25.26 -18.93
CA GLU A 76 9.80 -25.18 -18.41
C GLU A 76 9.90 -24.20 -17.23
N PHE A 77 9.29 -23.02 -17.36
CA PHE A 77 9.28 -22.00 -16.33
C PHE A 77 8.62 -22.49 -15.02
N LEU A 78 7.43 -23.06 -15.12
CA LEU A 78 6.65 -23.54 -13.97
C LEU A 78 7.26 -24.81 -13.35
N ALA A 79 8.01 -25.59 -14.13
CA ALA A 79 8.71 -26.77 -13.62
C ALA A 79 9.78 -26.43 -12.58
N MET A 80 10.17 -25.16 -12.40
CA MET A 80 11.04 -24.72 -11.30
C MET A 80 10.37 -24.79 -9.92
N GLU A 81 9.04 -25.00 -9.87
CA GLU A 81 8.25 -25.20 -8.65
C GLU A 81 8.40 -24.04 -7.66
N CYS A 82 8.28 -22.81 -8.17
CA CYS A 82 8.49 -21.61 -7.37
C CYS A 82 7.24 -21.18 -6.59
N ARG A 83 7.42 -20.84 -5.32
CA ARG A 83 6.34 -20.45 -4.40
C ARG A 83 6.86 -19.64 -3.22
N VAL A 84 5.96 -18.94 -2.56
CA VAL A 84 6.26 -18.27 -1.29
C VAL A 84 6.26 -19.29 -0.14
N SER A 85 7.38 -19.38 0.57
CA SER A 85 7.54 -20.12 1.82
C SER A 85 7.28 -19.21 3.01
N ASP A 86 6.60 -19.76 4.02
CA ASP A 86 6.28 -19.10 5.30
C ASP A 86 5.57 -17.74 5.17
N GLY A 87 4.97 -17.47 4.01
CA GLY A 87 4.32 -16.19 3.69
C GLY A 87 5.28 -15.00 3.54
N ILE A 88 6.59 -15.24 3.39
CA ILE A 88 7.62 -14.20 3.38
C ILE A 88 8.48 -14.24 2.12
N GLU A 89 9.06 -15.40 1.81
CA GLU A 89 10.15 -15.51 0.83
C GLU A 89 9.75 -16.40 -0.34
N PHE A 90 9.99 -15.92 -1.55
CA PHE A 90 9.81 -16.67 -2.78
C PHE A 90 11.02 -17.57 -3.02
N THR A 91 10.76 -18.86 -3.17
CA THR A 91 11.75 -19.93 -3.29
C THR A 91 11.37 -20.85 -4.45
N CYS A 92 12.34 -21.50 -5.10
CA CYS A 92 12.09 -22.45 -6.18
C CYS A 92 12.63 -23.83 -5.80
N GLY A 93 11.78 -24.87 -5.85
CA GLY A 93 12.15 -26.21 -5.41
C GLY A 93 13.32 -26.84 -6.18
N LYS A 94 13.55 -26.42 -7.43
CA LYS A 94 14.64 -26.95 -8.28
C LYS A 94 15.88 -26.06 -8.38
N ILE A 95 15.89 -24.92 -7.68
CA ILE A 95 17.04 -24.02 -7.65
C ILE A 95 17.63 -24.07 -6.24
N GLU A 96 18.73 -24.81 -6.09
CA GLU A 96 19.41 -24.96 -4.79
C GLU A 96 20.33 -23.77 -4.46
N GLU A 97 20.66 -22.96 -5.47
CA GLU A 97 21.54 -21.81 -5.30
C GLU A 97 20.86 -20.67 -4.55
N LYS A 98 21.52 -20.21 -3.48
CA LYS A 98 21.09 -19.09 -2.63
C LYS A 98 20.95 -17.77 -3.40
N TYR A 99 21.75 -17.60 -4.46
CA TYR A 99 21.69 -16.49 -5.38
C TYR A 99 21.58 -17.05 -6.79
N ALA A 100 20.43 -16.89 -7.43
CA ALA A 100 20.17 -17.48 -8.73
C ALA A 100 19.40 -16.50 -9.61
N LEU A 101 19.74 -16.49 -10.90
CA LEU A 101 19.08 -15.69 -11.90
C LEU A 101 18.67 -16.57 -13.07
N TYR A 102 17.38 -16.57 -13.38
CA TYR A 102 16.82 -17.23 -14.54
C TYR A 102 16.00 -16.23 -15.35
N GLU A 103 16.23 -16.17 -16.66
CA GLU A 103 15.55 -15.25 -17.57
C GLU A 103 14.99 -16.06 -18.75
N THR A 104 13.71 -15.84 -19.08
CA THR A 104 13.09 -16.38 -20.30
C THR A 104 12.17 -15.34 -20.92
N GLN A 105 11.84 -15.52 -22.20
CA GLN A 105 10.99 -14.59 -22.93
C GLN A 105 9.92 -15.33 -23.74
N ILE A 106 8.68 -14.86 -23.58
CA ILE A 106 7.55 -15.24 -24.43
C ILE A 106 7.22 -14.08 -25.38
N GLU A 107 6.93 -14.41 -26.63
CA GLU A 107 6.60 -13.45 -27.68
C GLU A 107 5.34 -13.91 -28.40
N PHE A 108 4.43 -12.98 -28.66
CA PHE A 108 3.20 -13.24 -29.41
C PHE A 108 2.68 -11.97 -30.08
N GLU A 109 1.80 -12.11 -31.06
CA GLU A 109 1.22 -10.98 -31.80
C GLU A 109 -0.28 -10.84 -31.51
N VAL A 110 -0.72 -9.62 -31.23
CA VAL A 110 -2.13 -9.28 -31.04
C VAL A 110 -2.46 -8.03 -31.85
N LYS A 111 -3.41 -8.15 -32.78
CA LYS A 111 -3.89 -7.02 -33.60
C LYS A 111 -2.74 -6.25 -34.29
N GLY A 112 -1.73 -6.95 -34.81
CA GLY A 112 -0.59 -6.34 -35.49
C GLY A 112 0.50 -5.78 -34.58
N ILE A 113 0.40 -5.97 -33.26
CA ILE A 113 1.42 -5.56 -32.29
C ILE A 113 2.09 -6.81 -31.73
N THR A 114 3.41 -6.89 -31.85
CA THR A 114 4.23 -7.92 -31.21
C THR A 114 4.47 -7.55 -29.75
N LYS A 115 4.04 -8.42 -28.84
CA LYS A 115 4.22 -8.28 -27.40
C LYS A 115 5.29 -9.26 -26.93
N ARG A 116 6.33 -8.75 -26.27
CA ARG A 116 7.43 -9.52 -25.68
C ARG A 116 7.37 -9.40 -24.16
N ILE A 117 7.14 -10.50 -23.46
CA ILE A 117 7.15 -10.53 -21.99
C ILE A 117 8.42 -11.24 -21.54
N THR A 118 9.29 -10.50 -20.85
CA THR A 118 10.50 -11.05 -20.22
C THR A 118 10.14 -11.49 -18.81
N LEU A 119 10.29 -12.77 -18.51
CA LEU A 119 10.07 -13.38 -17.21
C LEU A 119 11.42 -13.60 -16.54
N VAL A 120 11.59 -13.10 -15.33
CA VAL A 120 12.86 -13.19 -14.59
C VAL A 120 12.60 -13.73 -13.19
N VAL A 121 13.30 -14.80 -12.80
CA VAL A 121 13.39 -15.25 -11.41
C VAL A 121 14.76 -14.82 -10.88
N ASP A 122 14.78 -14.00 -9.83
CA ASP A 122 15.99 -13.50 -9.20
C ASP A 122 15.93 -13.81 -7.70
N LEU A 123 16.50 -14.96 -7.35
CA LEU A 123 16.59 -15.45 -5.97
C LEU A 123 17.84 -14.86 -5.32
N PHE A 124 17.66 -14.36 -4.11
CA PHE A 124 18.70 -13.88 -3.21
C PHE A 124 18.23 -14.01 -1.76
N ASP A 125 19.17 -14.04 -0.82
CA ASP A 125 18.85 -13.98 0.60
C ASP A 125 18.46 -12.57 1.02
N ILE A 126 17.22 -12.45 1.50
CA ILE A 126 16.60 -11.17 1.87
C ILE A 126 17.43 -10.46 2.95
N PRO A 127 17.74 -11.05 4.13
CA PRO A 127 18.63 -10.44 5.10
C PRO A 127 19.98 -9.99 4.55
N ASP A 128 20.66 -10.83 3.76
CA ASP A 128 22.01 -10.55 3.28
C ASP A 128 22.04 -9.33 2.35
N VAL A 129 21.05 -9.22 1.44
CA VAL A 129 20.92 -8.08 0.53
C VAL A 129 20.56 -6.81 1.28
N TYR A 130 19.59 -6.86 2.20
CA TYR A 130 19.14 -5.66 2.93
C TYR A 130 20.10 -5.21 4.04
N LEU A 131 21.00 -6.08 4.50
CA LEU A 131 22.10 -5.75 5.40
C LEU A 131 23.41 -5.42 4.66
N GLU A 132 23.37 -5.32 3.33
CA GLU A 132 24.51 -4.96 2.48
C GLU A 132 25.75 -5.83 2.75
N LYS A 133 25.55 -7.15 2.94
CA LYS A 133 26.68 -8.06 3.11
C LYS A 133 27.56 -8.07 1.85
N PRO A 134 28.88 -8.23 1.99
CA PRO A 134 29.76 -8.44 0.85
C PRO A 134 29.23 -9.61 0.01
N ASP A 135 29.17 -9.40 -1.31
CA ASP A 135 28.71 -10.36 -2.32
C ASP A 135 27.18 -10.57 -2.44
N ALA A 136 26.36 -10.00 -1.54
CA ALA A 136 24.91 -10.06 -1.63
C ALA A 136 24.35 -8.91 -2.49
N LYS A 137 23.71 -9.22 -3.61
CA LYS A 137 23.04 -8.23 -4.46
C LYS A 137 21.81 -8.80 -5.16
N ILE A 138 20.93 -7.88 -5.55
CA ILE A 138 19.86 -8.15 -6.52
C ILE A 138 20.54 -8.31 -7.88
N ASN A 139 20.36 -9.45 -8.55
CA ASN A 139 21.05 -9.73 -9.82
C ASN A 139 20.36 -9.08 -11.01
N TYR A 140 19.06 -8.82 -10.92
CA TYR A 140 18.28 -8.15 -11.95
C TYR A 140 17.73 -6.82 -11.46
N ASN A 141 18.38 -5.73 -11.87
CA ASN A 141 17.88 -4.36 -11.65
C ASN A 141 17.21 -3.83 -12.94
N PRO A 142 15.86 -3.67 -12.97
CA PRO A 142 15.14 -3.17 -14.14
C PRO A 142 15.62 -1.79 -14.62
N LYS A 143 16.09 -0.94 -13.71
CA LYS A 143 16.60 0.40 -14.04
C LYS A 143 17.90 0.39 -14.84
N GLU A 144 18.59 -0.74 -14.87
CA GLU A 144 19.84 -0.93 -15.60
C GLU A 144 19.67 -1.88 -16.77
N LYS A 145 18.89 -2.95 -16.59
CA LYS A 145 18.73 -4.04 -17.56
C LYS A 145 17.52 -3.87 -18.49
N PHE A 146 16.43 -3.27 -18.03
CA PHE A 146 15.19 -3.10 -18.78
C PHE A 146 15.01 -1.64 -19.20
N VAL A 147 15.99 -1.16 -19.97
CA VAL A 147 16.13 0.23 -20.40
C VAL A 147 16.18 0.27 -21.93
N LEU A 148 15.48 1.24 -22.51
CA LEU A 148 15.52 1.47 -23.94
C LEU A 148 16.91 1.97 -24.37
N SER A 149 17.51 1.32 -25.36
CA SER A 149 18.83 1.73 -25.88
C SER A 149 18.98 1.35 -27.36
N GLU A 150 19.78 2.11 -28.10
CA GLU A 150 19.99 1.87 -29.55
C GLU A 150 20.70 0.55 -29.83
N THR A 151 21.56 0.10 -28.92
CA THR A 151 22.44 -1.07 -29.09
C THR A 151 22.14 -2.20 -28.11
N GLY A 152 21.21 -2.01 -27.17
CA GLY A 152 20.85 -3.03 -26.20
C GLY A 152 19.71 -3.94 -26.65
N PRO A 153 19.29 -4.87 -25.77
CA PRO A 153 18.26 -5.87 -26.08
C PRO A 153 16.88 -5.25 -26.29
N PHE A 154 16.62 -4.10 -25.67
CA PHE A 154 15.37 -3.35 -25.80
C PHE A 154 15.62 -2.10 -26.62
N LYS A 155 15.56 -2.25 -27.95
CA LYS A 155 15.62 -1.14 -28.89
C LYS A 155 14.21 -0.72 -29.30
N LEU A 156 14.11 0.49 -29.86
CA LEU A 156 12.85 0.94 -30.44
C LEU A 156 12.57 0.16 -31.73
N GLU A 157 11.46 -0.57 -31.75
CA GLU A 157 10.95 -1.31 -32.91
C GLU A 157 9.50 -0.89 -33.14
N GLU A 158 9.11 -0.74 -34.41
CA GLU A 158 7.74 -0.37 -34.79
C GLU A 158 6.78 -1.52 -34.46
N ASN A 159 5.64 -1.21 -33.83
CA ASN A 159 4.62 -2.19 -33.41
C ASN A 159 5.14 -3.27 -32.45
N VAL A 160 6.20 -3.00 -31.68
CA VAL A 160 6.71 -3.91 -30.65
C VAL A 160 6.56 -3.30 -29.26
N GLU A 161 5.99 -4.07 -28.34
CA GLU A 161 5.84 -3.72 -26.94
C GLU A 161 6.59 -4.71 -26.06
N ASN A 162 7.47 -4.19 -25.21
CA ASN A 162 8.24 -5.00 -24.28
C ASN A 162 7.68 -4.84 -22.87
N TYR A 163 7.53 -5.97 -22.17
CA TYR A 163 7.04 -6.05 -20.80
C TYR A 163 8.01 -6.88 -19.96
N LEU A 164 8.01 -6.63 -18.67
CA LEU A 164 8.88 -7.30 -17.71
C LEU A 164 8.08 -7.78 -16.51
N ILE A 165 8.29 -9.03 -16.13
CA ILE A 165 7.82 -9.62 -14.87
C ILE A 165 9.02 -10.17 -14.14
N VAL A 166 9.26 -9.70 -12.92
CA VAL A 166 10.35 -10.19 -12.06
C VAL A 166 9.78 -10.80 -10.80
N PHE A 167 10.21 -12.02 -10.51
CA PHE A 167 9.95 -12.75 -9.28
C PHE A 167 11.23 -12.65 -8.43
N TRP A 168 11.35 -11.58 -7.65
CA TRP A 168 12.42 -11.43 -6.66
C TRP A 168 12.12 -12.28 -5.43
N SER A 169 13.12 -12.62 -4.61
CA SER A 169 12.87 -13.35 -3.36
C SER A 169 11.83 -12.69 -2.44
N ASP A 170 11.68 -11.36 -2.45
CA ASP A 170 10.78 -10.65 -1.54
C ASP A 170 9.52 -10.06 -2.20
N ALA A 171 9.45 -10.05 -3.53
CA ALA A 171 8.41 -9.33 -4.25
C ALA A 171 8.18 -9.80 -5.69
N LEU A 172 6.93 -9.67 -6.12
CA LEU A 172 6.51 -9.72 -7.50
C LEU A 172 6.56 -8.32 -8.12
N TYR A 173 7.19 -8.19 -9.27
CA TYR A 173 7.34 -6.94 -10.00
C TYR A 173 6.79 -7.05 -11.42
N PHE A 174 6.07 -6.02 -11.85
CA PHE A 174 5.64 -5.83 -13.23
C PHE A 174 6.12 -4.47 -13.73
N GLN A 175 6.52 -4.42 -14.99
CA GLN A 175 6.77 -3.18 -15.69
C GLN A 175 6.25 -3.26 -17.12
N ALA A 176 5.37 -2.30 -17.46
CA ALA A 176 4.99 -2.01 -18.82
C ALA A 176 6.03 -1.07 -19.42
N HIS A 177 6.64 -1.50 -20.53
CA HIS A 177 7.62 -0.78 -21.32
C HIS A 177 8.97 -0.49 -20.63
N PRO A 178 10.09 -0.56 -21.37
CA PRO A 178 11.42 -0.27 -20.83
C PRO A 178 11.52 1.17 -20.30
N PHE A 179 12.46 1.42 -19.39
CA PHE A 179 12.77 2.79 -18.98
C PHE A 179 13.23 3.62 -20.18
N GLY A 180 12.72 4.84 -20.29
CA GLY A 180 13.02 5.75 -21.40
C GLY A 180 11.93 5.82 -22.49
N THR A 181 10.97 4.89 -22.49
CA THR A 181 9.84 4.91 -23.45
C THR A 181 8.99 6.17 -23.31
N ASP A 182 8.78 6.67 -22.08
CA ASP A 182 7.97 7.88 -21.81
C ASP A 182 8.40 9.11 -22.61
N VAL A 183 9.70 9.24 -22.91
CA VAL A 183 10.27 10.43 -23.57
C VAL A 183 9.92 10.45 -25.07
N LEU A 184 9.58 9.29 -25.64
CA LEU A 184 9.40 9.14 -27.08
C LEU A 184 7.97 9.40 -27.55
N ASN A 185 6.99 9.47 -26.64
CA ASN A 185 5.58 9.68 -26.96
C ASN A 185 5.06 8.75 -28.09
N ILE A 186 5.43 7.48 -28.04
CA ILE A 186 4.98 6.47 -28.99
C ILE A 186 3.54 6.10 -28.68
N GLU A 187 2.72 5.96 -29.71
CA GLU A 187 1.32 5.55 -29.59
C GLU A 187 1.08 4.25 -30.35
N HIS A 188 0.47 3.29 -29.68
CA HIS A 188 -0.09 2.09 -30.31
C HIS A 188 -1.58 2.01 -29.99
N GLN A 189 -2.42 1.81 -31.02
CA GLN A 189 -3.89 1.70 -30.86
C GLN A 189 -4.54 2.86 -30.06
N ASN A 190 -4.05 4.10 -30.26
CA ASN A 190 -4.45 5.31 -29.54
C ASN A 190 -4.06 5.36 -28.04
N ASN A 191 -3.19 4.46 -27.59
CA ASN A 191 -2.62 4.49 -26.25
C ASN A 191 -1.16 4.94 -26.32
N VAL A 192 -0.84 6.00 -25.57
CA VAL A 192 0.56 6.44 -25.39
C VAL A 192 1.27 5.41 -24.51
N LEU A 193 2.33 4.81 -25.03
CA LEU A 193 3.15 3.86 -24.28
C LEU A 193 3.88 4.61 -23.17
N ARG A 194 3.75 4.13 -21.93
CA ARG A 194 4.38 4.73 -20.76
C ARG A 194 5.02 3.70 -19.87
N THR A 195 6.18 4.03 -19.33
CA THR A 195 6.85 3.22 -18.32
C THR A 195 6.02 3.21 -17.04
N GLU A 196 5.19 2.19 -16.85
CA GLU A 196 4.41 1.97 -15.63
C GLU A 196 4.96 0.77 -14.87
N THR A 197 5.20 0.93 -13.57
CA THR A 197 5.80 -0.11 -12.72
C THR A 197 4.90 -0.45 -11.55
N MET A 198 4.88 -1.72 -11.15
CA MET A 198 4.21 -2.21 -9.96
C MET A 198 5.09 -3.18 -9.21
N LYS A 199 5.36 -2.92 -7.93
CA LYS A 199 6.07 -3.83 -7.02
C LYS A 199 5.14 -4.24 -5.89
N ILE A 200 4.91 -5.54 -5.73
CA ILE A 200 4.11 -6.15 -4.68
C ILE A 200 5.01 -7.04 -3.83
N PHE A 201 5.23 -6.68 -2.57
CA PHE A 201 5.94 -7.55 -1.63
C PHE A 201 5.09 -8.76 -1.26
N TYR A 202 5.67 -9.96 -1.22
CA TYR A 202 4.93 -11.17 -0.87
C TYR A 202 4.37 -11.09 0.55
N GLN A 203 5.24 -10.71 1.49
CA GLN A 203 4.89 -10.56 2.88
C GLN A 203 3.70 -9.60 3.06
N ASN A 204 2.65 -10.08 3.72
CA ASN A 204 1.39 -9.40 4.02
C ASN A 204 0.48 -9.06 2.82
N ASN A 205 0.93 -9.14 1.56
CA ASN A 205 0.09 -8.79 0.41
C ASN A 205 -0.36 -10.00 -0.42
N ILE A 206 0.51 -10.97 -0.67
CA ILE A 206 0.22 -12.21 -1.41
C ILE A 206 1.03 -13.39 -0.83
N PRO A 207 0.81 -13.75 0.46
CA PRO A 207 1.61 -14.76 1.15
C PRO A 207 1.40 -16.19 0.62
N GLU A 208 0.33 -16.42 -0.14
CA GLU A 208 -0.03 -17.73 -0.72
C GLU A 208 0.37 -17.85 -2.20
N PHE A 209 1.19 -16.93 -2.71
CA PHE A 209 1.66 -16.95 -4.09
C PHE A 209 2.43 -18.23 -4.41
N ASP A 210 2.02 -18.94 -5.46
CA ASP A 210 2.47 -20.29 -5.77
C ASP A 210 2.30 -20.58 -7.26
N LEU A 211 3.41 -20.59 -8.00
CA LEU A 211 3.41 -20.88 -9.43
C LEU A 211 3.23 -22.38 -9.73
N SER A 212 3.52 -23.26 -8.76
CA SER A 212 3.48 -24.71 -8.97
C SER A 212 2.06 -25.27 -9.17
N LYS A 213 1.04 -24.48 -8.84
CA LYS A 213 -0.38 -24.86 -8.93
C LYS A 213 -1.05 -24.46 -10.25
N ILE A 214 -0.32 -23.85 -11.17
CA ILE A 214 -0.88 -23.26 -12.38
C ILE A 214 -0.63 -24.20 -13.57
N SER A 215 -1.62 -24.28 -14.47
CA SER A 215 -1.45 -24.92 -15.77
C SER A 215 -0.46 -24.13 -16.63
N PRO A 216 0.38 -24.79 -17.44
CA PRO A 216 1.32 -24.10 -18.33
C PRO A 216 0.65 -23.43 -19.55
N LYS A 217 -0.66 -23.18 -19.51
CA LYS A 217 -1.39 -22.50 -20.59
C LYS A 217 -1.27 -21.00 -20.47
N GLY A 218 -0.94 -20.33 -21.57
CA GLY A 218 -0.82 -18.87 -21.66
C GLY A 218 -1.92 -18.09 -20.92
N PRO A 219 -3.22 -18.30 -21.23
CA PRO A 219 -4.30 -17.57 -20.59
C PRO A 219 -4.43 -17.85 -19.09
N GLU A 220 -4.16 -19.08 -18.63
CA GLU A 220 -4.25 -19.44 -17.20
C GLU A 220 -3.12 -18.78 -16.40
N PHE A 221 -1.90 -18.81 -16.94
CA PHE A 221 -0.73 -18.14 -16.36
C PHE A 221 -0.91 -16.63 -16.27
N GLY A 222 -1.33 -16.01 -17.37
CA GLY A 222 -1.53 -14.57 -17.44
C GLY A 222 -2.62 -14.07 -16.49
N ASN A 223 -3.79 -14.73 -16.48
CA ASN A 223 -4.88 -14.40 -15.55
C ASN A 223 -4.50 -14.61 -14.09
N TYR A 224 -3.73 -15.66 -13.78
CA TYR A 224 -3.21 -15.86 -12.43
C TYR A 224 -2.33 -14.68 -11.99
N LEU A 225 -1.34 -14.30 -12.80
CA LEU A 225 -0.47 -13.17 -12.45
C LEU A 225 -1.26 -11.88 -12.28
N LEU A 226 -2.23 -11.63 -13.16
CA LEU A 226 -3.10 -10.47 -13.05
C LEU A 226 -3.89 -10.47 -11.73
N GLU A 227 -4.47 -11.61 -11.33
CA GLU A 227 -5.17 -11.75 -10.06
C GLU A 227 -4.24 -11.48 -8.86
N GLN A 228 -2.98 -11.93 -8.92
CA GLN A 228 -1.99 -11.68 -7.88
C GLN A 228 -1.60 -10.20 -7.80
N PHE A 229 -1.46 -9.51 -8.94
CA PHE A 229 -1.26 -8.06 -8.95
C PHE A 229 -2.46 -7.31 -8.36
N ILE A 230 -3.69 -7.67 -8.76
CA ILE A 230 -4.93 -7.08 -8.24
C ILE A 230 -5.00 -7.25 -6.72
N THR A 231 -4.86 -8.48 -6.25
CA THR A 231 -4.93 -8.84 -4.83
C THR A 231 -3.83 -8.15 -4.03
N GLY A 232 -2.60 -8.21 -4.53
CA GLY A 232 -1.44 -7.60 -3.89
C GLY A 232 -1.54 -6.09 -3.78
N ASN A 233 -1.98 -5.41 -4.83
CA ASN A 233 -2.17 -3.96 -4.82
C ASN A 233 -3.34 -3.55 -3.90
N ALA A 234 -4.45 -4.29 -3.93
CA ALA A 234 -5.56 -4.08 -3.02
C ALA A 234 -5.13 -4.19 -1.54
N ASN A 235 -4.36 -5.22 -1.19
CA ASN A 235 -3.82 -5.41 0.15
C ASN A 235 -2.80 -4.31 0.52
N THR A 236 -1.95 -3.89 -0.41
CA THR A 236 -1.02 -2.77 -0.22
C THR A 236 -1.76 -1.47 0.09
N LEU A 237 -2.81 -1.14 -0.66
CA LEU A 237 -3.61 0.06 -0.44
C LEU A 237 -4.40 0.01 0.87
N LYS A 238 -4.91 -1.17 1.23
CA LYS A 238 -5.57 -1.41 2.51
C LYS A 238 -4.60 -1.17 3.66
N LEU A 239 -3.41 -1.77 3.63
CA LEU A 239 -2.38 -1.59 4.66
C LEU A 239 -1.97 -0.12 4.79
N ARG A 240 -1.66 0.56 3.68
CA ARG A 240 -1.34 2.00 3.67
C ARG A 240 -2.45 2.84 4.29
N SER A 241 -3.71 2.48 4.06
CA SER A 241 -4.86 3.20 4.63
C SER A 241 -4.97 3.01 6.14
N TYR A 242 -4.75 1.79 6.65
CA TYR A 242 -4.67 1.54 8.10
C TYR A 242 -3.48 2.25 8.74
N THR A 243 -2.30 2.19 8.12
CA THR A 243 -1.11 2.90 8.62
C THR A 243 -1.34 4.40 8.69
N LEU A 244 -1.94 5.00 7.65
CA LEU A 244 -2.29 6.42 7.65
C LEU A 244 -3.28 6.77 8.76
N SER A 245 -4.36 6.00 8.89
CA SER A 245 -5.37 6.24 9.94
C SER A 245 -4.80 6.04 11.34
N PHE A 246 -3.89 5.09 11.55
CA PHE A 246 -3.17 4.90 12.81
C PHE A 246 -2.27 6.09 13.14
N LEU A 247 -1.51 6.57 12.14
CA LEU A 247 -0.62 7.71 12.30
C LEU A 247 -1.40 8.99 12.63
N VAL A 248 -2.51 9.22 11.93
CA VAL A 248 -3.43 10.34 12.19
C VAL A 248 -4.16 10.20 13.53
N GLY A 249 -4.72 9.03 13.83
CA GLY A 249 -5.58 8.80 14.99
C GLY A 249 -4.84 8.63 16.32
N VAL A 250 -3.61 8.14 16.30
CA VAL A 250 -2.83 7.80 17.52
C VAL A 250 -1.62 8.72 17.68
N PHE A 251 -0.73 8.79 16.68
CA PHE A 251 0.51 9.55 16.82
C PHE A 251 0.28 11.06 16.80
N PHE A 252 -0.47 11.57 15.82
CA PHE A 252 -0.77 12.99 15.76
C PHE A 252 -1.61 13.47 16.95
N THR A 253 -2.59 12.67 17.40
CA THR A 253 -3.38 13.02 18.60
C THR A 253 -2.50 13.09 19.84
N LEU A 254 -1.55 12.16 20.01
CA LEU A 254 -0.56 12.20 21.08
C LEU A 254 0.30 13.46 21.03
N ILE A 255 0.80 13.84 19.84
CA ILE A 255 1.59 15.07 19.65
C ILE A 255 0.78 16.30 20.07
N ILE A 256 -0.48 16.42 19.62
CA ILE A 256 -1.36 17.54 19.97
C ILE A 256 -1.61 17.60 21.49
N VAL A 257 -1.83 16.44 22.13
CA VAL A 257 -1.98 16.35 23.59
C VAL A 257 -0.74 16.84 24.31
N LEU A 258 0.45 16.42 23.88
CA LEU A 258 1.72 16.86 24.47
C LEU A 258 1.92 18.36 24.31
N VAL A 259 1.65 18.92 23.13
CA VAL A 259 1.74 20.36 22.87
C VAL A 259 0.81 21.14 23.80
N ILE A 260 -0.47 20.76 23.87
CA ILE A 260 -1.46 21.43 24.74
C ILE A 260 -1.07 21.29 26.22
N TRP A 261 -0.61 20.13 26.65
CA TRP A 261 -0.11 19.95 28.01
C TRP A 261 1.05 20.91 28.32
N VAL A 262 2.03 21.05 27.43
CA VAL A 262 3.17 21.97 27.63
C VAL A 262 2.71 23.41 27.83
N PHE A 263 1.72 23.87 27.06
CA PHE A 263 1.18 25.23 27.18
C PHE A 263 0.38 25.44 28.47
N PHE A 264 -0.42 24.46 28.89
CA PHE A 264 -1.34 24.62 30.01
C PHE A 264 -0.83 24.04 31.36
N ARG A 265 0.28 23.29 31.40
CA ARG A 265 0.76 22.61 32.64
C ARG A 265 0.96 23.53 33.84
N LYS A 266 1.33 24.80 33.63
CA LYS A 266 1.61 25.74 34.72
C LYS A 266 0.34 26.37 35.32
N ARG A 267 -0.67 26.66 34.48
CA ARG A 267 -1.85 27.45 34.87
C ARG A 267 -3.18 26.68 34.79
N GLY A 268 -3.18 25.48 34.20
CA GLY A 268 -4.37 24.68 34.00
C GLY A 268 -4.78 23.85 35.22
N ILE A 269 -6.04 23.39 35.20
CA ILE A 269 -6.63 22.51 36.21
C ILE A 269 -6.04 21.11 36.13
N LEU A 270 -5.79 20.61 34.91
CA LEU A 270 -5.13 19.34 34.65
C LEU A 270 -3.62 19.51 34.79
N LYS A 271 -2.92 18.57 35.43
CA LYS A 271 -1.49 18.67 35.76
C LYS A 271 -0.63 17.67 35.00
N THR A 272 -1.13 16.46 34.79
CA THR A 272 -0.35 15.35 34.22
C THR A 272 -0.72 15.08 32.76
N VAL A 273 0.25 14.62 31.95
CA VAL A 273 -0.01 14.20 30.55
C VAL A 273 -1.15 13.19 30.47
N LYS A 274 -1.19 12.25 31.43
CA LYS A 274 -2.25 11.26 31.57
C LYS A 274 -3.64 11.89 31.58
N GLU A 275 -3.84 12.93 32.40
CA GLU A 275 -5.14 13.60 32.48
C GLU A 275 -5.52 14.25 31.15
N TYR A 276 -4.59 14.93 30.49
CA TYR A 276 -4.84 15.52 29.18
C TYR A 276 -5.19 14.46 28.13
N TYR A 277 -4.44 13.36 28.08
CA TYR A 277 -4.68 12.26 27.14
C TYR A 277 -6.01 11.54 27.39
N ASN A 278 -6.41 11.38 28.65
CA ASN A 278 -7.71 10.82 29.01
C ASN A 278 -8.86 11.68 28.48
N ILE A 279 -8.78 12.99 28.67
CA ILE A 279 -9.79 13.93 28.17
C ILE A 279 -9.81 13.92 26.64
N ALA A 280 -8.65 13.93 26.01
CA ALA A 280 -8.51 13.87 24.56
C ALA A 280 -9.20 12.63 23.96
N ALA A 281 -9.02 11.46 24.57
CA ALA A 281 -9.65 10.22 24.12
C ALA A 281 -11.19 10.34 24.12
N ILE A 282 -11.79 10.85 25.19
CA ILE A 282 -13.25 11.02 25.26
C ILE A 282 -13.75 12.08 24.27
N VAL A 283 -13.03 13.20 24.13
CA VAL A 283 -13.36 14.26 23.16
C VAL A 283 -13.26 13.76 21.72
N SER A 284 -12.35 12.82 21.45
CA SER A 284 -12.16 12.28 20.10
C SER A 284 -13.27 11.34 19.65
N MET A 285 -13.97 10.64 20.56
CA MET A 285 -14.96 9.61 20.17
C MET A 285 -16.05 10.14 19.22
N PRO A 286 -16.75 11.27 19.50
CA PRO A 286 -17.78 11.78 18.60
C PRO A 286 -17.20 12.17 17.23
N LEU A 287 -15.96 12.68 17.22
CA LEU A 287 -15.28 13.07 16.00
C LEU A 287 -14.89 11.84 15.16
N PHE A 288 -14.40 10.79 15.80
CA PHE A 288 -14.13 9.51 15.15
C PHE A 288 -15.38 8.91 14.53
N ILE A 289 -16.51 8.90 15.25
CA ILE A 289 -17.78 8.42 14.72
C ILE A 289 -18.23 9.25 13.52
N LEU A 290 -18.16 10.58 13.61
CA LEU A 290 -18.52 11.48 12.51
C LEU A 290 -17.65 11.22 11.27
N PHE A 291 -16.32 11.16 11.45
CA PHE A 291 -15.39 10.94 10.35
C PHE A 291 -15.50 9.54 9.77
N PHE A 292 -15.82 8.52 10.58
CA PHE A 292 -16.09 7.17 10.07
C PHE A 292 -17.16 7.21 8.97
N PHE A 293 -18.27 7.91 9.18
CA PHE A 293 -19.32 8.07 8.17
C PHE A 293 -18.89 8.93 6.97
N ILE A 294 -18.19 10.05 7.22
CA ILE A 294 -17.75 10.95 6.14
C ILE A 294 -16.77 10.25 5.19
N LEU A 295 -15.85 9.45 5.72
CA LEU A 295 -14.76 8.82 4.95
C LEU A 295 -15.25 7.78 3.95
N TRP A 296 -16.45 7.20 4.14
CA TRP A 296 -17.08 6.34 3.12
C TRP A 296 -17.28 7.08 1.79
N PHE A 297 -17.60 8.37 1.86
CA PHE A 297 -17.88 9.19 0.68
C PHE A 297 -16.64 9.98 0.26
N LEU A 298 -15.88 10.50 1.21
CA LEU A 298 -14.74 11.38 0.95
C LEU A 298 -13.50 10.95 1.76
N PRO A 299 -12.73 9.93 1.31
CA PRO A 299 -11.54 9.45 2.03
C PRO A 299 -10.47 10.51 2.28
N GLN A 300 -10.35 11.47 1.37
CA GLN A 300 -9.41 12.59 1.49
C GLN A 300 -9.71 13.50 2.70
N ALA A 301 -10.91 13.43 3.26
CA ALA A 301 -11.27 14.17 4.46
C ALA A 301 -10.43 13.78 5.69
N ILE A 302 -9.75 12.63 5.68
CA ILE A 302 -8.89 12.20 6.81
C ILE A 302 -7.84 13.25 7.17
N SER A 303 -7.32 14.00 6.18
CA SER A 303 -6.35 15.08 6.42
C SER A 303 -6.94 16.24 7.23
N ILE A 304 -8.26 16.44 7.16
CA ILE A 304 -8.99 17.51 7.88
C ILE A 304 -9.27 17.09 9.33
N PHE A 305 -9.29 15.78 9.63
CA PHE A 305 -9.57 15.24 10.97
C PHE A 305 -8.69 15.88 12.05
N ILE A 306 -7.40 16.03 11.80
CA ILE A 306 -6.43 16.57 12.76
C ILE A 306 -6.81 18.01 13.16
N PHE A 307 -7.24 18.84 12.21
CA PHE A 307 -7.61 20.21 12.47
C PHE A 307 -8.91 20.29 13.27
N CYS A 308 -9.91 19.50 12.90
CA CYS A 308 -11.17 19.41 13.65
C CYS A 308 -10.94 18.92 15.09
N PHE A 309 -10.11 17.89 15.25
CA PHE A 309 -9.73 17.36 16.57
C PHE A 309 -9.02 18.41 17.40
N SER A 310 -7.99 19.06 16.84
CA SER A 310 -7.19 20.06 17.54
C SER A 310 -8.04 21.24 18.01
N LEU A 311 -8.92 21.75 17.14
CA LEU A 311 -9.84 22.84 17.47
C LEU A 311 -10.82 22.42 18.57
N LEU A 312 -11.47 21.26 18.42
CA LEU A 312 -12.44 20.76 19.38
C LEU A 312 -11.80 20.53 20.75
N TYR A 313 -10.63 19.89 20.77
CA TYR A 313 -9.91 19.59 21.99
C TYR A 313 -9.39 20.86 22.67
N LEU A 314 -8.89 21.84 21.92
CA LEU A 314 -8.49 23.14 22.47
C LEU A 314 -9.68 23.86 23.12
N LEU A 315 -10.86 23.84 22.49
CA LEU A 315 -12.08 24.43 23.05
C LEU A 315 -12.50 23.75 24.37
N VAL A 316 -12.38 22.42 24.45
CA VAL A 316 -12.66 21.67 25.69
C VAL A 316 -11.67 22.04 26.78
N ILE A 317 -10.36 22.06 26.48
CA ILE A 317 -9.33 22.41 27.45
C ILE A 317 -9.45 23.86 27.91
N TYR A 318 -9.77 24.79 27.00
CA TYR A 318 -10.05 26.18 27.35
C TYR A 318 -11.24 26.27 28.29
N SER A 319 -12.38 25.63 27.93
CA SER A 319 -13.59 25.63 28.76
C SER A 319 -13.37 25.01 30.13
N LEU A 320 -12.50 24.00 30.26
CA LEU A 320 -12.14 23.42 31.55
C LEU A 320 -11.40 24.45 32.41
N ASN A 321 -10.42 25.14 31.85
CA ASN A 321 -9.58 26.09 32.60
C ASN A 321 -10.27 27.43 32.92
N THR A 322 -11.33 27.81 32.22
CA THR A 322 -12.07 29.07 32.45
C THR A 322 -13.40 28.88 33.19
N SER A 323 -13.75 27.66 33.60
CA SER A 323 -15.03 27.41 34.27
C SER A 323 -14.98 27.87 35.72
N GLU A 324 -15.71 28.95 36.04
CA GLU A 324 -15.79 29.54 37.39
C GLU A 324 -16.29 28.56 38.47
N GLU A 325 -17.07 27.53 38.10
CA GLU A 325 -17.52 26.49 39.05
C GLU A 325 -16.42 25.49 39.49
N LEU A 326 -15.22 25.59 38.93
CA LEU A 326 -14.10 24.65 39.11
C LEU A 326 -12.79 25.32 39.54
N VAL A 327 -12.76 26.65 39.59
CA VAL A 327 -11.73 27.50 40.21
C VAL A 327 -12.16 27.75 41.65
#